data_AF-A0A957UBX1-F1
#
_entry.id   AF-A0A957UBX1-F1
#
_cell.length_a   1.000
_cell.length_b   1.000
_cell.length_c   1.000
_cell.angle_alpha   90.00
_cell.angle_beta   90.00
_cell.angle_gamma   90.00
#
_symmetry.space_group_name_H-M   'P 1'
#
loop_
_entity.id
_entity.type
_entity.pdbx_description
1 polymer ?
#
loop_
_entity_poly.entity_id
_entity_poly.type
_entity_poly.pdbx_seq_one_letter_code
_entity_poly.pdbx_strand_id
1 'polypeptide(L)'
;MATLTVWKFDTAAGAQEALTKLGELSKQQLIQIQDAAVVSWPSGKKSPSTKNYGSMTGQGALSGAFWGMLFGLIFFVHFFGMAVGAAMGALSGKFAD
;
A
#
# COMPACT_ATOMS: atom_id res chain seq x y z
N MET A 1 17.49 9.53 -15.66
CA MET A 1 18.64 8.61 -15.47
C MET A 1 18.77 8.33 -13.99
N ALA A 2 18.90 7.06 -13.58
CA ALA A 2 19.06 6.69 -12.18
C ALA A 2 20.55 6.55 -11.83
N THR A 3 20.96 7.09 -10.69
CA THR A 3 22.33 6.94 -10.18
C THR A 3 22.30 5.98 -9.00
N LEU A 4 23.10 4.92 -9.05
CA LEU A 4 23.25 3.96 -7.96
C LEU A 4 24.48 4.33 -7.13
N THR A 5 24.30 4.51 -5.83
CA THR A 5 25.38 4.80 -4.89
C THR A 5 25.36 3.78 -3.76
N VAL A 6 26.53 3.23 -3.41
CA VAL A 6 26.69 2.24 -2.33
C VAL A 6 27.56 2.82 -1.24
N TRP A 7 27.04 2.83 -0.01
CA TRP A 7 27.72 3.40 1.15
C TRP A 7 27.94 2.33 2.23
N LYS A 8 29.13 2.34 2.84
CA LYS A 8 29.49 1.49 3.98
C LYS A 8 29.57 2.34 5.24
N PHE A 9 29.09 1.80 6.35
CA PHE A 9 29.14 2.44 7.66
C PHE A 9 29.87 1.53 8.64
N ASP A 10 30.57 2.14 9.60
CA ASP A 10 31.33 1.41 10.61
C ASP A 10 30.44 0.83 11.72
N THR A 11 29.24 1.39 11.90
CA THR A 11 28.27 0.94 12.88
C THR A 11 27.14 0.14 12.21
N ALA A 12 26.61 -0.86 12.92
CA ALA A 12 25.47 -1.66 12.44
C ALA A 12 24.19 -0.81 12.22
N ALA A 13 24.10 0.37 12.84
CA ALA A 13 22.98 1.30 12.72
C ALA A 13 23.19 2.40 11.67
N GLY A 14 24.43 2.69 11.26
CA GLY A 14 24.74 3.86 10.44
C GLY A 14 24.00 3.89 9.10
N ALA A 15 23.82 2.73 8.46
CA ALA A 15 23.04 2.62 7.23
C ALA A 15 21.55 2.96 7.44
N GLN A 16 20.97 2.60 8.58
CA GLN A 16 19.58 2.90 8.91
C GLN A 16 19.39 4.39 9.21
N GLU A 17 20.34 5.03 9.90
CA GLU A 17 20.31 6.47 10.17
C GLU A 17 20.44 7.30 8.89
N ALA A 18 21.35 6.90 8.00
CA ALA A 18 21.48 7.52 6.68
C ALA A 18 20.18 7.41 5.87
N LEU A 19 19.54 6.24 5.87
CA LEU A 19 18.27 6.02 5.19
C LEU A 19 17.15 6.93 5.76
N THR A 20 17.11 7.12 7.07
CA THR A 20 16.15 8.04 7.72
C THR A 20 16.35 9.47 7.24
N LYS A 21 17.59 9.97 7.24
CA LYS A 21 17.90 11.34 6.76
C LYS A 21 17.59 11.52 5.28
N LEU A 22 17.92 10.53 4.45
CA LEU A 22 17.56 10.55 3.03
C LEU A 22 16.04 10.58 2.85
N GLY A 23 15.29 9.79 3.63
CA GLY A 23 13.83 9.81 3.63
C GLY A 23 13.24 11.18 3.99
N GLU A 24 13.84 11.90 4.94
CA GLU A 24 13.44 13.28 5.28
C GLU A 24 13.70 14.26 4.14
N LEU A 25 14.86 14.19 3.50
CA LEU A 25 15.18 15.00 2.31
C LEU A 25 14.24 14.70 1.14
N SER A 26 13.83 13.44 0.99
CA SER A 26 12.87 13.03 -0.03
C SER A 26 11.45 13.57 0.26
N LYS A 27 11.02 13.57 1.52
CA LYS A 27 9.75 14.22 1.93
C LYS A 27 9.77 15.72 1.67
N GLN A 28 10.93 16.36 1.81
CA GLN A 28 11.13 17.78 1.49
C GLN A 28 11.28 18.05 -0.02
N GLN A 29 11.16 17.02 -0.87
CA GLN A 29 11.30 17.11 -2.33
C GLN A 29 12.68 17.62 -2.80
N LEU A 30 13.70 17.55 -1.94
CA LEU A 30 15.07 17.95 -2.27
C LEU A 30 15.80 16.86 -3.06
N ILE A 31 15.42 15.60 -2.83
CA ILE A 31 15.96 14.43 -3.54
C ILE A 31 14.85 13.46 -3.90
N GLN A 32 15.09 12.65 -4.94
CA GLN A 32 14.19 11.56 -5.30
C GLN A 32 14.88 10.23 -5.05
N ILE A 33 14.31 9.42 -4.16
CA ILE A 33 14.77 8.06 -3.87
C ILE A 33 13.87 7.11 -4.63
N GLN A 34 14.45 6.36 -5.57
CA GLN A 34 13.71 5.38 -6.38
C GLN A 34 13.55 4.06 -5.62
N ASP A 35 14.64 3.59 -5.01
CA ASP A 35 14.68 2.37 -4.22
C ASP A 35 15.85 2.46 -3.23
N ALA A 36 15.77 1.73 -2.11
CA ALA A 36 16.87 1.63 -1.15
C ALA A 36 16.82 0.31 -0.38
N ALA A 37 17.98 -0.33 -0.24
CA ALA A 37 18.16 -1.53 0.56
C ALA A 37 19.21 -1.30 1.65
N VAL A 38 18.89 -1.65 2.89
CA VAL A 38 19.83 -1.61 4.01
C VAL A 38 20.17 -3.02 4.44
N VAL A 39 21.46 -3.32 4.49
CA VAL A 39 22.00 -4.55 5.07
C VAL A 39 22.69 -4.19 6.37
N SER A 40 22.26 -4.79 7.48
CA SER A 40 22.87 -4.61 8.79
C SER A 40 23.29 -5.96 9.36
N TRP A 41 24.52 -6.04 9.86
CA TRP A 41 25.02 -7.22 10.55
C TRP A 41 25.56 -6.83 11.93
N PRO A 42 24.72 -6.89 12.97
CA PRO A 42 25.16 -6.65 14.34
C PRO A 42 26.08 -7.77 14.85
N SER A 43 27.09 -7.41 15.65
CA SER A 43 27.95 -8.38 16.35
C SER A 43 27.12 -9.30 17.25
N GLY A 44 27.27 -10.61 17.08
CA GLY A 44 26.53 -11.64 17.83
C GLY A 44 25.29 -12.20 17.13
N LYS A 45 24.89 -11.68 15.95
CA LYS A 45 23.83 -12.27 15.12
C LYS A 45 24.39 -13.30 14.14
N LYS A 46 23.72 -14.46 14.03
CA LYS A 46 24.09 -15.58 13.14
C LYS A 46 23.99 -15.24 11.64
N SER A 47 23.16 -14.27 11.28
CA SER A 47 22.92 -13.87 9.88
C SER A 47 22.70 -12.36 9.74
N PRO A 48 23.04 -11.77 8.59
CA PRO A 48 22.74 -10.37 8.28
C PRO A 48 21.23 -10.14 8.15
N SER A 49 20.76 -8.98 8.60
CA SER A 49 19.38 -8.54 8.49
C SER A 49 19.26 -7.55 7.33
N THR A 50 18.36 -7.83 6.40
CA THR A 50 18.05 -6.95 5.27
C THR A 50 16.72 -6.24 5.51
N LYS A 51 16.71 -4.92 5.32
CA LYS A 51 15.51 -4.10 5.42
C LYS A 51 15.39 -3.26 4.16
N ASN A 52 14.34 -3.49 3.39
CA ASN A 52 14.07 -2.75 2.17
C ASN A 52 13.24 -1.50 2.50
N TYR A 53 13.55 -0.40 1.83
CA TYR A 53 12.77 0.82 1.90
C TYR A 53 11.49 0.62 1.08
N GLY A 54 10.34 0.67 1.74
CA GLY A 54 9.07 0.39 1.07
C GLY A 54 8.60 -1.05 1.22
N SER A 55 8.57 -1.61 2.43
CA SER A 55 7.58 -2.64 2.73
C SER A 55 6.18 -2.01 2.61
N MET A 56 5.72 -1.85 1.37
CA MET A 56 4.44 -1.28 0.93
C MET A 56 3.25 -2.18 1.30
N THR A 57 3.48 -3.22 2.10
CA THR A 57 2.44 -4.14 2.57
C THR A 57 1.33 -3.41 3.33
N GLY A 58 1.62 -2.29 4.00
CA GLY A 58 0.59 -1.47 4.65
C GLY A 58 -0.23 -0.59 3.69
N GLN A 59 0.37 -0.08 2.61
CA GLN A 59 -0.29 0.87 1.71
C GLN A 59 -1.18 0.17 0.67
N GLY A 60 -0.86 -1.08 0.32
CA GLY A 60 -1.67 -1.89 -0.61
C GLY A 60 -3.00 -2.38 -0.03
N ALA A 61 -3.06 -2.67 1.28
CA ALA A 61 -4.27 -3.20 1.91
C ALA A 61 -5.42 -2.17 1.96
N LEU A 62 -5.09 -0.90 2.27
CA LEU A 62 -6.07 0.19 2.29
C LEU A 62 -6.59 0.51 0.88
N SER A 63 -5.72 0.44 -0.14
CA SER A 63 -6.11 0.63 -1.53
C SER A 63 -7.02 -0.50 -2.04
N GLY A 64 -6.71 -1.75 -1.70
CA GLY A 64 -7.52 -2.91 -2.06
C GLY A 64 -8.92 -2.87 -1.45
N ALA A 65 -9.04 -2.51 -0.17
CA ALA A 65 -10.34 -2.37 0.49
C ALA A 65 -11.21 -1.26 -0.13
N PHE A 66 -10.60 -0.11 -0.46
CA PHE A 66 -11.29 0.99 -1.12
C PHE A 66 -11.83 0.58 -2.50
N TRP A 67 -11.01 -0.03 -3.34
CA TRP A 67 -11.44 -0.49 -4.66
C TRP A 67 -12.46 -1.62 -4.57
N GLY A 68 -12.26 -2.59 -3.67
CA GLY A 68 -13.23 -3.65 -3.43
C GLY A 68 -14.61 -3.12 -3.04
N MET A 69 -14.67 -2.13 -2.14
CA MET A 69 -15.92 -1.47 -1.76
C MET A 69 -16.55 -0.70 -2.93
N LEU A 70 -15.75 0.06 -3.69
CA LEU A 70 -16.25 0.88 -4.80
C LEU A 70 -16.82 0.00 -5.92
N PHE A 71 -16.09 -1.03 -6.35
CA PHE A 71 -16.57 -2.00 -7.34
C PHE A 71 -17.77 -2.78 -6.81
N GLY A 72 -17.74 -3.19 -5.53
CA GLY A 72 -18.88 -3.81 -4.87
C GLY A 72 -20.14 -2.96 -4.99
N LEU A 73 -20.07 -1.67 -4.65
CA LEU A 73 -21.22 -0.77 -4.72
C LEU A 73 -21.71 -0.55 -6.16
N ILE A 74 -20.83 -0.26 -7.12
CA ILE A 74 -21.24 0.05 -8.51
C ILE A 74 -21.92 -1.16 -9.17
N PHE A 75 -21.37 -2.36 -8.98
CA PHE A 75 -21.86 -3.56 -9.65
C PHE A 75 -23.00 -4.26 -8.88
N PHE A 76 -23.08 -4.10 -7.55
CA PHE A 76 -24.19 -4.67 -6.76
C PHE A 76 -25.49 -3.86 -6.89
N VAL A 77 -25.41 -2.53 -7.07
CA VAL A 77 -26.60 -1.65 -7.17
C VAL A 77 -27.53 -2.06 -8.31
N HIS A 78 -27.01 -2.52 -9.45
CA HIS A 78 -27.83 -2.96 -10.58
C HIS A 78 -28.69 -4.20 -10.23
N PHE A 79 -28.09 -5.21 -9.61
CA PHE A 79 -28.81 -6.41 -9.18
C PHE A 79 -29.77 -6.13 -8.02
N PHE A 80 -29.34 -5.29 -7.07
CA PHE A 80 -30.18 -4.86 -5.95
C PHE A 80 -31.40 -4.07 -6.43
N GLY A 81 -31.21 -3.12 -7.34
CA GLY A 81 -32.29 -2.34 -7.95
C GLY A 81 -33.28 -3.20 -8.73
N MET A 82 -32.79 -4.19 -9.49
CA MET A 82 -33.65 -5.17 -10.16
C MET A 82 -34.46 -6.01 -9.17
N ALA A 83 -33.84 -6.49 -8.09
CA ALA A 83 -34.54 -7.30 -7.08
C ALA A 83 -35.62 -6.50 -6.36
N VAL A 84 -35.32 -5.26 -5.93
CA VAL A 84 -36.29 -4.36 -5.28
C VAL A 84 -37.40 -3.95 -6.26
N GLY A 85 -37.06 -3.59 -7.50
CA GLY A 85 -38.02 -3.22 -8.53
C GLY A 85 -38.96 -4.37 -8.91
N ALA A 86 -38.44 -5.59 -9.02
CA ALA A 86 -39.25 -6.79 -9.28
C ALA A 86 -40.19 -7.11 -8.11
N ALA A 87 -39.72 -7.00 -6.86
CA ALA A 87 -40.56 -7.21 -5.69
C ALA A 87 -41.68 -6.16 -5.60
N MET A 88 -41.36 -4.88 -5.80
CA MET A 88 -42.34 -3.79 -5.81
C MET A 88 -43.33 -3.91 -6.97
N GLY A 89 -42.86 -4.28 -8.17
CA GLY A 89 -43.72 -4.53 -9.33
C GLY A 89 -44.67 -5.71 -9.12
N ALA A 90 -44.19 -6.79 -8.51
CA ALA A 90 -45.03 -7.94 -8.17
C ALA A 90 -46.09 -7.61 -7.11
N LEU A 91 -45.74 -6.82 -6.09
CA LEU A 91 -46.71 -6.34 -5.09
C LEU A 91 -47.73 -5.39 -5.72
N SER A 92 -47.29 -4.40 -6.51
CA SER A 92 -48.18 -3.48 -7.20
C SER A 92 -49.13 -4.19 -8.17
N GLY A 93 -48.65 -5.21 -8.90
CA GLY A 93 -49.47 -6.02 -9.80
C GLY A 93 -50.51 -6.86 -9.06
N LYS A 94 -50.24 -7.27 -7.82
CA LYS A 94 -51.21 -7.99 -6.97
C LYS A 94 -52.30 -7.10 -6.35
N PHE A 95 -52.07 -5.79 -6.24
CA PHE A 95 -53.06 -4.84 -5.71
C PHE A 95 -53.81 -4.06 -6.80
N ALA A 96 -53.39 -4.18 -8.05
CA ALA A 96 -54.04 -3.55 -9.21
C ALA A 96 -55.11 -4.46 -9.87
N ASP A 97 -55.33 -5.66 -9.32
CA ASP A 97 -56.40 -6.61 -9.68
C ASP A 97 -57.53 -6.57 -8.64
#